data_AF-A0A2V5WLS5-F1
#
_entry.id   AF-A0A2V5WLS5-F1
#
_cell.length_a   1.000
_cell.length_b   1.000
_cell.length_c   1.000
_cell.angle_alpha   90.00
_cell.angle_beta   90.00
_cell.angle_gamma   90.00
#
_symmetry.space_group_name_H-M   'P 1'
#
loop_
_entity.id
_entity.type
_entity.pdbx_description
1 polymer ?
#
loop_
_entity_poly.entity_id
_entity_poly.type
_entity_poly.pdbx_seq_one_letter_code
_entity_poly.pdbx_strand_id
1 'polypeptide(L)'
;MSAICVPALLLYILVPLAIENHRDEAPAVRFVRYLEKLYPPSKRGNVLLILPVVYRSAQWYAPQFKILDHVPIAEDEEVLRNAAAVYTDDLSLKRKDFYLIKLAEFRRSMLIYPQNRRVRLYLVERRRSS
;
A
#
# COMPACT_ATOMS: atom_id res chain seq x y z
N MET A 1 -45.84 -5.91 -14.01
CA MET A 1 -44.62 -5.45 -14.74
C MET A 1 -43.56 -4.81 -13.84
N SER A 2 -43.86 -4.46 -12.58
CA SER A 2 -42.96 -3.69 -11.71
C SER A 2 -41.83 -4.49 -11.06
N ALA A 3 -41.95 -5.83 -10.94
CA ALA A 3 -40.99 -6.68 -10.23
C ALA A 3 -39.63 -6.83 -10.95
N ILE A 4 -39.56 -6.58 -12.26
CA ILE A 4 -38.34 -6.71 -13.07
C ILE A 4 -37.57 -5.39 -13.18
N CYS A 5 -38.24 -4.25 -12.98
CA CYS A 5 -37.64 -2.93 -13.14
C CYS A 5 -36.50 -2.68 -12.14
N VAL A 6 -36.62 -3.14 -10.90
CA VAL A 6 -35.59 -2.94 -9.87
C VAL A 6 -34.34 -3.79 -10.15
N PRO A 7 -34.43 -5.11 -10.42
CA PRO A 7 -33.28 -5.89 -10.85
C PRO A 7 -32.60 -5.36 -12.11
N ALA A 8 -33.37 -4.94 -13.12
CA ALA A 8 -32.82 -4.41 -14.37
C ALA A 8 -32.07 -3.08 -14.15
N LEU A 9 -32.62 -2.17 -13.34
CA LEU A 9 -31.96 -0.91 -12.97
C LEU A 9 -30.67 -1.17 -12.19
N LEU A 10 -30.69 -2.12 -11.23
CA LEU A 10 -29.50 -2.50 -10.49
C LEU A 10 -28.41 -3.06 -11.40
N LEU A 11 -28.76 -3.94 -12.34
CA LEU A 11 -27.78 -4.47 -13.31
C LEU A 11 -27.23 -3.36 -14.22
N TYR A 12 -28.07 -2.44 -14.66
CA TYR A 12 -27.66 -1.30 -15.48
C TYR A 12 -26.63 -0.39 -14.76
N ILE A 13 -26.72 -0.27 -13.44
CA ILE A 13 -25.78 0.51 -12.63
C ILE A 13 -24.54 -0.32 -12.25
N LEU A 14 -24.73 -1.56 -11.79
CA LEU A 14 -23.66 -2.38 -11.24
C LEU A 14 -22.71 -2.93 -12.31
N VAL A 15 -23.20 -3.23 -13.52
CA VAL A 15 -22.34 -3.81 -14.58
C VAL A 15 -21.29 -2.81 -15.08
N PRO A 16 -21.61 -1.55 -15.46
CA PRO A 16 -20.60 -0.57 -15.84
C PRO A 16 -19.61 -0.31 -14.70
N LEU A 17 -20.13 -0.21 -13.48
CA LEU A 17 -19.33 0.02 -12.29
C LEU A 17 -18.37 -1.14 -11.98
N ALA A 18 -18.79 -2.38 -12.25
CA ALA A 18 -17.95 -3.57 -12.17
C ALA A 18 -16.86 -3.55 -13.22
N ILE A 19 -17.19 -3.20 -14.46
CA ILE A 19 -16.22 -3.11 -15.56
C ILE A 19 -15.15 -2.05 -15.27
N GLU A 20 -15.56 -0.84 -14.86
CA GLU A 20 -14.65 0.24 -14.49
C GLU A 20 -13.73 -0.19 -13.35
N ASN A 21 -14.30 -0.74 -12.27
CA ASN A 21 -13.49 -1.21 -11.15
C ASN A 21 -12.54 -2.35 -11.54
N HIS A 22 -12.95 -3.29 -12.40
CA HIS A 22 -12.10 -4.39 -12.83
C HIS A 22 -10.95 -3.96 -13.73
N ARG A 23 -11.10 -2.87 -14.49
CA ARG A 23 -10.03 -2.29 -15.31
C ARG A 23 -9.00 -1.54 -14.47
N ASP A 24 -9.42 -1.00 -13.34
CA ASP A 24 -8.51 -0.34 -12.41
C ASP A 24 -7.58 -1.33 -11.72
N GLU A 25 -6.28 -1.05 -11.79
CA GLU A 25 -5.27 -1.81 -11.06
C GLU A 25 -5.51 -1.75 -9.55
N ALA A 26 -5.33 -2.89 -8.90
CA ALA A 26 -5.47 -2.98 -7.46
C ALA A 26 -4.54 -1.96 -6.75
N PRO A 27 -4.96 -1.33 -5.64
CA PRO A 27 -4.15 -0.37 -4.90
C PRO A 27 -2.73 -0.87 -4.56
N ALA A 28 -2.58 -2.16 -4.24
CA ALA A 28 -1.27 -2.78 -3.99
C ALA A 28 -0.37 -2.81 -5.23
N VAL A 29 -0.91 -3.09 -6.42
CA VAL A 29 -0.14 -3.09 -7.68
C VAL A 29 0.32 -1.67 -8.02
N ARG A 30 -0.58 -0.69 -7.88
CA ARG A 30 -0.24 0.73 -8.09
C ARG A 30 0.82 1.22 -7.10
N PHE A 31 0.73 0.77 -5.86
CA PHE A 31 1.72 1.02 -4.82
C PHE A 31 3.10 0.48 -5.21
N VAL A 32 3.18 -0.77 -5.65
CA VAL A 32 4.46 -1.36 -6.09
C VAL A 32 5.04 -0.59 -7.26
N ARG A 33 4.24 -0.34 -8.31
CA ARG A 33 4.69 0.43 -9.48
C ARG A 33 5.18 1.82 -9.12
N TYR A 34 4.58 2.46 -8.12
CA TYR A 34 5.07 3.73 -7.60
C TYR A 34 6.49 3.60 -7.02
N LEU A 35 6.73 2.59 -6.17
CA LEU A 35 8.07 2.33 -5.62
C LEU A 35 9.08 1.95 -6.71
N GLU A 36 8.67 1.16 -7.70
CA GLU A 36 9.53 0.77 -8.82
C GLU A 36 9.96 1.95 -9.69
N LYS A 37 9.12 2.98 -9.80
CA LYS A 37 9.47 4.24 -10.48
C LYS A 37 10.46 5.07 -9.67
N LEU A 38 10.39 5.00 -8.34
CA LEU A 38 11.32 5.71 -7.45
C LEU A 38 12.70 5.04 -7.39
N TYR A 39 12.75 3.72 -7.52
CA TYR A 39 13.98 2.95 -7.29
C TYR A 39 14.31 2.01 -8.46
N PRO A 40 15.49 2.18 -9.10
CA PRO A 40 15.96 1.23 -10.12
C PRO A 40 16.24 -0.15 -9.47
N PRO A 41 16.16 -1.26 -10.23
CA PRO A 41 16.29 -2.62 -9.69
C PRO A 41 17.48 -2.84 -8.76
N SER A 42 18.64 -2.26 -9.08
CA SER A 42 19.87 -2.37 -8.28
C SER A 42 19.78 -1.76 -6.88
N LYS A 43 18.82 -0.87 -6.62
CA LYS A 43 18.65 -0.18 -5.32
C LYS A 43 17.47 -0.70 -4.50
N ARG A 44 16.61 -1.54 -5.06
CA ARG A 44 15.36 -1.97 -4.42
C ARG A 44 15.58 -2.81 -3.15
N GLY A 45 16.63 -3.63 -3.13
CA GLY A 45 16.99 -4.42 -1.95
C GLY A 45 17.46 -3.59 -0.73
N ASN A 46 17.83 -2.32 -0.95
CA ASN A 46 18.23 -1.40 0.11
C ASN A 46 17.05 -0.60 0.68
N VAL A 47 15.86 -0.76 0.11
CA VAL A 47 14.63 -0.10 0.56
C VAL A 47 13.85 -1.07 1.44
N LEU A 48 13.50 -0.61 2.62
CA LEU A 48 12.75 -1.38 3.61
C LEU A 48 11.28 -0.95 3.62
N LEU A 49 10.37 -1.91 3.53
CA LEU A 49 8.93 -1.72 3.58
C LEU A 49 8.35 -2.38 4.82
N ILE A 50 7.69 -1.63 5.71
CA ILE A 50 6.98 -2.13 6.89
C ILE A 50 5.50 -2.08 6.58
N LEU A 51 4.92 -3.20 6.12
CA LEU A 51 3.61 -3.23 5.48
C LEU A 51 2.60 -4.16 6.17
N PRO A 52 2.26 -3.99 7.46
CA PRO A 52 1.36 -4.90 8.16
C PRO A 52 -0.04 -4.98 7.53
N VAL A 53 -0.52 -3.97 6.80
CA VAL A 53 -1.87 -3.97 6.21
C VAL A 53 -1.89 -4.66 4.84
N VAL A 54 -0.92 -4.38 3.96
CA VAL A 54 -0.88 -4.97 2.61
C VAL A 54 0.21 -6.00 2.38
N TYR A 55 0.85 -6.51 3.43
CA TYR A 55 2.00 -7.41 3.39
C TYR A 55 1.90 -8.48 2.30
N ARG A 56 0.88 -9.35 2.37
CA ARG A 56 0.73 -10.50 1.46
C ARG A 56 0.60 -10.06 -0.01
N SER A 57 -0.06 -8.93 -0.26
CA SER A 57 -0.19 -8.40 -1.61
C SER A 57 1.14 -7.79 -2.09
N ALA A 58 1.81 -7.03 -1.23
CA ALA A 58 3.11 -6.44 -1.55
C ALA A 58 4.18 -7.51 -1.79
N GLN A 59 4.20 -8.60 -1.03
CA GLN A 59 5.13 -9.71 -1.22
C GLN A 59 5.01 -10.36 -2.60
N TRP A 60 3.79 -10.52 -3.11
CA TRP A 60 3.57 -11.06 -4.45
C TRP A 60 3.97 -10.11 -5.57
N TYR A 61 3.72 -8.81 -5.40
CA TYR A 61 3.97 -7.84 -6.49
C TYR A 61 5.35 -7.18 -6.43
N ALA A 62 5.99 -7.10 -5.26
CA ALA A 62 7.27 -6.42 -5.01
C ALA A 62 8.34 -7.33 -4.38
N PRO A 63 8.69 -8.48 -4.98
CA PRO A 63 9.64 -9.44 -4.39
C PRO A 63 11.08 -8.89 -4.28
N GLN A 64 11.39 -7.80 -4.99
CA GLN A 64 12.73 -7.19 -5.00
C GLN A 64 12.97 -6.20 -3.84
N PHE A 65 11.93 -5.86 -3.10
CA PHE A 65 12.03 -4.97 -1.95
C PHE A 65 12.18 -5.78 -0.66
N LYS A 66 12.90 -5.25 0.33
CA LYS A 66 12.97 -5.87 1.64
C LYS A 66 11.69 -5.53 2.41
N ILE A 67 10.91 -6.54 2.80
CA ILE A 67 9.61 -6.34 3.46
C ILE A 67 9.67 -6.91 4.87
N LEU A 68 9.24 -6.13 5.86
CA LEU A 68 8.92 -6.56 7.21
C LEU A 68 7.40 -6.69 7.35
N ASP A 69 6.97 -7.83 7.86
CA ASP A 69 5.57 -8.19 8.09
C ASP A 69 5.08 -7.85 9.50
N HIS A 70 5.97 -7.40 10.37
CA HIS A 70 5.71 -7.07 11.76
C HIS A 70 6.15 -5.65 12.10
N VAL A 71 5.68 -5.18 13.26
CA VAL A 71 6.13 -3.90 13.81
C VAL A 71 7.59 -4.02 14.23
N PRO A 72 8.48 -3.06 13.90
CA PRO A 72 9.90 -3.20 14.18
C PRO A 72 10.20 -3.38 15.66
N ILE A 73 11.03 -4.39 15.94
CA ILE A 73 11.57 -4.74 17.24
C ILE A 73 13.04 -4.32 17.35
N ALA A 74 13.63 -4.47 18.54
CA ALA A 74 15.01 -4.06 18.79
C ALA A 74 16.03 -4.75 17.85
N GLU A 75 15.74 -5.99 17.44
CA GLU A 75 16.57 -6.77 16.50
C GLU A 75 16.57 -6.17 15.08
N ASP A 76 15.51 -5.45 14.70
CA ASP A 76 15.41 -4.80 13.39
C ASP A 76 16.16 -3.46 13.32
N GLU A 77 16.69 -2.94 14.43
CA GLU A 77 17.34 -1.62 14.44
C GLU A 77 18.52 -1.55 13.47
N GLU A 78 19.30 -2.63 13.34
CA GLU A 78 20.39 -2.68 12.37
C GLU A 78 19.87 -2.62 10.94
N VAL A 79 18.80 -3.36 10.64
CA VAL A 79 18.15 -3.36 9.32
C VAL A 79 17.58 -1.98 9.00
N LEU A 80 16.94 -1.33 9.97
CA LEU A 80 16.39 0.02 9.83
C LEU A 80 17.48 1.07 9.64
N ARG A 81 18.65 0.92 10.28
CA ARG A 81 19.80 1.83 10.13
C ARG A 81 20.48 1.68 8.78
N ASN A 82 20.57 0.45 8.27
CA ASN A 82 21.24 0.14 7.00
C ASN A 82 20.34 0.38 5.78
N ALA A 83 19.03 0.56 5.98
CA ALA A 83 18.09 0.86 4.90
C ALA A 83 18.34 2.26 4.32
N ALA A 84 18.37 2.36 2.99
CA ALA A 84 18.49 3.64 2.28
C ALA A 84 17.21 4.49 2.42
N ALA A 85 16.06 3.82 2.49
CA ALA A 85 14.77 4.43 2.77
C ALA A 85 13.86 3.42 3.48
N VAL A 86 13.00 3.93 4.35
CA VAL A 86 12.03 3.12 5.10
C VAL A 86 10.63 3.65 4.80
N TYR A 87 9.74 2.76 4.37
CA TYR A 87 8.36 3.08 4.06
C TYR A 87 7.39 2.26 4.89
N THR A 88 6.21 2.81 5.18
CA THR A 88 5.15 2.08 5.86
C THR A 88 3.76 2.42 5.34
N ASP A 89 2.84 1.48 5.49
CA ASP A 89 1.40 1.69 5.28
C ASP A 89 0.62 1.91 6.59
N ASP A 90 1.31 1.86 7.73
CA ASP A 90 0.72 1.94 9.06
C ASP A 90 1.05 3.26 9.77
N LEU A 91 0.00 3.99 10.16
CA LEU A 91 0.11 5.21 10.94
C LEU A 91 0.50 4.94 12.40
N SER A 92 0.26 3.74 12.91
CA SER A 92 0.60 3.36 14.28
C SER A 92 2.11 3.34 14.53
N LEU A 93 2.90 3.26 13.46
CA LEU A 93 4.36 3.31 13.49
C LEU A 93 4.92 4.67 13.96
N LYS A 94 4.09 5.70 14.12
CA LYS A 94 4.49 7.01 14.62
C LYS A 94 4.97 6.89 16.09
N ARG A 95 6.26 6.61 16.27
CA ARG A 95 6.93 6.61 17.59
C ARG A 95 7.59 7.97 17.85
N LYS A 96 8.07 8.17 19.07
CA LYS A 96 8.70 9.42 19.55
C LYS A 96 9.87 9.91 18.67
N ASP A 97 10.58 8.96 18.05
CA ASP A 97 11.79 9.23 17.26
C ASP A 97 11.58 9.13 15.74
N PHE A 98 10.36 8.79 15.30
CA PHE A 98 10.00 8.65 13.89
C PHE A 98 8.89 9.62 13.49
N TYR A 99 9.09 10.32 12.37
CA TYR A 99 8.07 11.10 11.71
C TYR A 99 7.60 10.38 10.45
N LEU A 100 6.29 10.43 10.21
CA LEU A 100 5.68 9.85 9.01
C LEU A 100 5.33 10.97 8.04
N ILE A 101 5.97 10.98 6.88
CA ILE A 101 5.67 11.90 5.79
C ILE A 101 4.80 11.16 4.78
N LYS A 102 3.54 11.59 4.63
CA LYS A 102 2.63 11.00 3.64
C LYS A 102 3.16 11.30 2.23
N LEU A 103 3.45 10.26 1.46
CA LEU A 103 3.91 10.39 0.08
C LEU A 103 2.79 10.16 -0.93
N ALA A 104 2.07 9.05 -0.78
CA ALA A 104 1.10 8.63 -1.78
C ALA A 104 -0.10 7.97 -1.16
N GLU A 105 -1.18 7.94 -1.92
CA GLU A 105 -2.41 7.28 -1.53
C GLU A 105 -3.09 6.65 -2.75
N PHE A 106 -3.35 5.35 -2.65
CA PHE A 106 -3.97 4.55 -3.68
C PHE A 106 -5.35 4.11 -3.19
N ARG A 107 -6.40 4.46 -3.92
CA ARG A 107 -7.80 4.15 -3.58
C ARG A 107 -8.49 3.39 -4.72
N ARG A 108 -9.46 2.56 -4.37
CA ARG A 108 -10.43 1.92 -5.27
C ARG A 108 -11.85 2.12 -4.74
N SER A 109 -12.87 2.01 -5.60
CA SER A 109 -14.27 2.20 -5.22
C SER A 109 -14.71 1.24 -4.13
N MET A 110 -15.54 1.73 -3.20
CA MET A 110 -16.13 0.93 -2.12
C MET A 110 -17.22 -0.02 -2.60
N LEU A 111 -17.80 0.24 -3.77
CA LEU A 111 -19.03 -0.43 -4.21
C LEU A 111 -18.82 -1.92 -4.52
N ILE A 112 -17.58 -2.37 -4.73
CA ILE A 112 -17.30 -3.74 -5.19
C ILE A 112 -16.24 -4.44 -4.33
N TYR A 113 -15.27 -3.70 -3.77
CA TYR A 113 -14.20 -4.29 -2.97
C TYR A 113 -13.95 -3.51 -1.67
N PRO A 114 -14.48 -3.97 -0.52
CA PRO A 114 -14.24 -3.31 0.76
C PRO A 114 -12.82 -3.56 1.31
N GLN A 115 -12.24 -4.72 1.02
CA GLN A 115 -10.91 -5.13 1.49
C GLN A 115 -9.80 -4.48 0.64
N ASN A 116 -8.70 -4.04 1.29
CA ASN A 116 -7.53 -3.43 0.65
C ASN A 116 -7.84 -2.25 -0.31
N ARG A 117 -9.01 -1.61 -0.11
CA ARG A 117 -9.51 -0.49 -0.92
C ARG A 117 -8.61 0.74 -0.91
N ARG A 118 -7.76 0.85 0.10
CA ARG A 118 -6.99 2.05 0.40
C ARG A 118 -5.63 1.64 0.93
N VAL A 119 -4.59 2.08 0.23
CA VAL A 119 -3.20 1.94 0.66
C VAL A 119 -2.64 3.34 0.74
N ARG A 120 -2.17 3.72 1.93
CA ARG A 120 -1.44 4.98 2.12
C ARG A 120 0.02 4.63 2.29
N LEU A 121 0.89 5.43 1.69
CA LEU A 121 2.31 5.24 1.79
C LEU A 121 2.92 6.41 2.54
N TYR A 122 3.67 6.10 3.59
CA TYR A 122 4.42 7.06 4.38
C TYR A 122 5.91 6.75 4.29
N LEU A 123 6.72 7.79 4.09
CA LEU A 123 8.15 7.74 4.36
C LEU A 123 8.36 7.87 5.87
N VAL A 124 9.19 7.00 6.42
CA VAL A 124 9.60 7.03 7.82
C VAL A 124 10.91 7.79 7.92
N GLU A 125 10.87 8.98 8.52
CA GLU A 125 12.07 9.78 8.81
C GLU A 125 12.44 9.69 10.30
N ARG A 126 13.73 9.49 10.58
CA ARG A 126 14.27 9.54 11.95
C ARG A 126 14.50 10.98 12.36
N ARG A 127 14.13 11.32 13.60
CA ARG A 127 14.57 12.57 14.22
C ARG A 127 16.09 12.53 14.38
N ARG A 128 16.81 13.33 13.60
CA ARG A 128 18.25 13.51 13.83
C ARG A 128 18.40 14.30 15.12
N SER A 129 18.92 13.66 16.17
CA SER A 129 19.51 14.35 17.31
C SER A 129 20.68 15.17 16.77
N SER A 130 20.53 16.50 16.74
CA SER A 130 21.64 17.42 16.52
C SER A 130 22.55 17.46 17.75
#